data_AF-A0A6N4E5F7-F1
#
_entry.id   AF-A0A6N4E5F7-F1
#
_cell.length_a   1.000
_cell.length_b   1.000
_cell.length_c   1.000
_cell.angle_alpha   90.00
_cell.angle_beta   90.00
_cell.angle_gamma   90.00
#
_symmetry.space_group_name_H-M   'P 1'
#
loop_
_entity.id
_entity.type
_entity.pdbx_description
1 polymer ?
#
loop_
_entity_poly.entity_id
_entity_poly.type
_entity_poly.pdbx_seq_one_letter_code
_entity_poly.pdbx_strand_id
1 'polypeptide(L)'
;MVSGIEPGGYEYRFGGLFRLYGKTVMEALRRARVLVVVLGGVGSWVGKVLARSGVGRLTPVGWADVCLSNANRQVHALSKQKISVSAPG
;
A
#
# COMPACT_ATOMS: atom_id res chain seq x y z
N MET A 1 -32.56 -4.55 0.83
CA MET A 1 -31.72 -3.69 -0.02
C MET A 1 -30.54 -3.21 0.82
N VAL A 2 -29.32 -3.74 0.62
CA VAL A 2 -28.10 -3.09 1.15
C VAL A 2 -27.67 -2.05 0.13
N SER A 3 -28.40 -0.94 0.06
CA SER A 3 -28.06 0.20 -0.79
C SER A 3 -27.20 1.17 0.03
N GLY A 4 -25.90 1.22 -0.24
CA GLY A 4 -25.03 2.16 0.47
C GLY A 4 -23.52 1.92 0.34
N ILE A 5 -23.09 0.80 -0.24
CA ILE A 5 -21.67 0.54 -0.48
C ILE A 5 -21.39 0.79 -1.96
N GLU A 6 -20.64 1.85 -2.25
CA GLU A 6 -20.18 2.18 -3.60
C GLU A 6 -19.22 1.09 -4.11
N PRO A 7 -19.49 0.43 -5.24
CA PRO A 7 -18.56 -0.53 -5.83
C PRO A 7 -17.19 0.10 -6.08
N GLY A 8 -16.14 -0.52 -5.56
CA GLY A 8 -14.78 0.02 -5.64
C GLY A 8 -14.47 1.16 -4.66
N GLY A 9 -15.43 1.60 -3.84
CA GLY A 9 -15.22 2.53 -2.73
C GLY A 9 -14.43 1.91 -1.56
N TYR A 10 -14.12 2.73 -0.55
CA TYR A 10 -13.29 2.29 0.59
C TYR A 10 -13.96 1.16 1.37
N GLU A 11 -15.25 1.32 1.66
CA GLU A 11 -16.09 0.38 2.40
C GLU A 11 -16.25 -0.94 1.63
N TYR A 12 -16.30 -0.88 0.30
CA TYR A 12 -16.31 -2.05 -0.57
C TYR A 12 -14.98 -2.81 -0.51
N ARG A 13 -13.84 -2.11 -0.63
CA ARG A 13 -12.50 -2.71 -0.66
C ARG A 13 -12.08 -3.32 0.68
N PHE A 14 -12.42 -2.66 1.79
CA PHE A 14 -11.91 -3.02 3.13
C PHE A 14 -12.99 -3.57 4.07
N GLY A 15 -14.17 -3.93 3.57
CA GLY A 15 -15.26 -4.47 4.38
C GLY A 15 -14.87 -5.71 5.20
N GLY A 16 -13.93 -6.53 4.72
CA GLY A 16 -13.37 -7.65 5.49
C GLY A 16 -12.61 -7.20 6.74
N LEU A 17 -11.76 -6.18 6.61
CA LEU A 17 -11.00 -5.60 7.73
C LEU A 17 -11.92 -4.87 8.72
N PHE A 18 -12.96 -4.22 8.21
CA PHE A 18 -14.00 -3.62 9.06
C PHE A 18 -14.68 -4.66 9.96
N ARG A 19 -15.01 -5.84 9.42
CA ARG A 19 -15.60 -6.93 10.21
C ARG A 19 -14.63 -7.52 11.24
N LEU A 20 -13.33 -7.48 10.96
CA LEU A 20 -12.30 -8.05 11.84
C LEU A 20 -11.85 -7.10 12.96
N TYR A 21 -11.57 -5.83 12.61
CA TYR A 21 -10.98 -4.85 13.52
C TYR A 21 -11.97 -3.79 14.01
N GLY A 22 -13.18 -3.75 13.43
CA GLY A 22 -14.22 -2.81 13.80
C GLY A 22 -13.99 -1.38 13.30
N LYS A 23 -15.00 -0.54 13.53
CA LYS A 23 -15.06 0.83 13.00
C LYS A 23 -13.91 1.72 13.47
N THR A 24 -13.57 1.68 14.76
CA THR A 24 -12.56 2.56 15.37
C THR A 24 -11.19 2.39 14.73
N VAL A 25 -10.75 1.14 14.54
CA VAL A 25 -9.45 0.85 13.91
C VAL A 25 -9.46 1.25 12.45
N MET A 26 -10.54 0.94 11.72
CA MET A 26 -10.64 1.30 10.30
C MET A 26 -10.61 2.82 10.07
N GLU A 27 -11.28 3.59 10.91
CA GLU A 27 -11.21 5.04 10.84
C GLU A 27 -9.81 5.59 11.15
N ALA A 28 -9.11 5.00 12.11
CA ALA A 28 -7.73 5.36 12.42
C ALA A 28 -6.81 5.07 11.22
N LEU A 29 -6.92 3.89 10.61
CA LEU A 29 -6.16 3.52 9.41
C LEU A 29 -6.48 4.44 8.23
N ARG A 30 -7.77 4.76 8.00
CA ARG A 30 -8.19 5.69 6.94
C ARG A 30 -7.62 7.09 7.12
N ARG A 31 -7.41 7.55 8.35
CA ARG A 31 -6.79 8.87 8.64
C ARG A 31 -5.26 8.82 8.69
N ALA A 32 -4.68 7.63 8.85
CA ALA A 32 -3.24 7.46 8.97
C ALA A 32 -2.49 7.87 7.71
N ARG A 33 -1.32 8.48 7.93
CA ARG A 33 -0.34 8.82 6.89
C ARG A 33 0.98 8.17 7.27
N VAL A 34 1.47 7.26 6.44
CA VAL A 34 2.68 6.49 6.74
C VAL A 34 3.74 6.74 5.67
N LEU A 35 4.92 7.11 6.12
CA LEU A 35 6.13 7.24 5.31
C LEU A 35 6.90 5.92 5.37
N VAL A 36 7.19 5.33 4.22
CA VAL A 36 8.08 4.16 4.13
C VAL A 36 9.38 4.62 3.50
N VAL A 37 10.43 4.72 4.32
CA VAL A 37 11.77 5.11 3.88
C VAL A 37 12.48 3.86 3.37
N VAL A 38 12.77 3.84 2.07
CA VAL A 38 13.31 2.74 1.25
C VAL A 38 12.32 1.62 0.91
N LEU A 39 11.96 1.52 -0.38
CA LEU A 39 11.23 0.38 -0.93
C LEU A 39 12.17 -0.79 -1.28
N GLY A 40 12.83 -1.36 -0.28
CA GLY A 40 13.75 -2.49 -0.45
C GLY A 40 13.08 -3.86 -0.28
N GLY A 41 13.89 -4.85 0.10
CA GLY A 41 13.43 -6.22 0.36
C GLY A 41 12.40 -6.37 1.48
N VAL A 42 12.30 -5.37 2.36
CA VAL A 42 11.31 -5.32 3.45
C VAL A 42 10.27 -4.23 3.17
N GLY A 43 10.74 -3.00 2.93
CA GLY A 43 9.86 -1.84 2.76
C GLY A 43 8.84 -2.00 1.63
N SER A 44 9.19 -2.72 0.56
CA SER A 44 8.25 -2.98 -0.54
C SER A 44 7.07 -3.87 -0.12
N TRP A 45 7.30 -4.84 0.77
CA TRP A 45 6.23 -5.66 1.35
C TRP A 45 5.42 -4.89 2.39
N VAL A 46 6.09 -4.12 3.24
CA VAL A 46 5.43 -3.25 4.23
C VAL A 46 4.47 -2.29 3.52
N GLY A 47 4.93 -1.60 2.46
CA GLY A 47 4.08 -0.71 1.66
C GLY A 47 2.87 -1.43 1.06
N LYS A 48 3.06 -2.65 0.53
CA LYS A 48 1.96 -3.45 -0.03
C LYS A 48 0.94 -3.87 1.03
N VAL A 49 1.39 -4.29 2.21
CA VAL A 49 0.50 -4.68 3.31
C VAL A 49 -0.28 -3.46 3.80
N LEU A 50 0.38 -2.33 4.06
CA LEU A 50 -0.28 -1.09 4.50
C LEU A 50 -1.36 -0.64 3.50
N ALA A 51 -1.09 -0.73 2.19
CA ALA A 51 -2.06 -0.41 1.16
C ALA A 51 -3.28 -1.35 1.19
N ARG A 52 -3.05 -2.64 1.46
CA ARG A 52 -4.11 -3.64 1.61
C ARG A 52 -4.86 -3.55 2.93
N SER A 53 -4.27 -2.89 3.94
CA SER A 53 -4.87 -2.65 5.24
C SER A 53 -5.77 -1.40 5.29
N GLY A 54 -5.85 -0.63 4.20
CA GLY A 54 -6.70 0.56 4.13
C GLY A 54 -6.10 1.81 4.78
N VAL A 55 -4.76 1.89 4.85
CA VAL A 55 -4.08 3.14 5.22
C VAL A 55 -4.42 4.24 4.22
N GLY A 56 -4.84 5.41 4.73
CA GLY A 56 -5.34 6.51 3.90
C GLY A 56 -4.31 7.16 2.99
N ARG A 57 -3.07 7.33 3.47
CA ARG A 57 -1.97 7.88 2.67
C ARG A 57 -0.66 7.15 2.93
N LEU A 58 -0.03 6.70 1.86
CA LEU A 58 1.30 6.12 1.87
C LEU A 58 2.24 6.99 1.06
N THR A 59 3.36 7.36 1.66
CA THR A 59 4.44 8.08 0.97
C THR A 59 5.65 7.16 0.96
N PRO A 60 5.90 6.46 -0.16
CA PRO A 60 7.15 5.74 -0.32
C PRO A 60 8.27 6.73 -0.70
N VAL A 61 9.44 6.55 -0.09
CA VAL A 61 10.68 7.25 -0.49
C VAL A 61 11.71 6.20 -0.88
N GLY A 62 12.34 6.35 -2.03
CA GLY A 62 13.39 5.44 -2.48
C GLY A 62 14.14 6.01 -3.68
N TRP A 63 15.42 5.67 -3.78
CA TRP A 63 16.33 6.16 -4.82
C TRP A 63 17.10 5.04 -5.52
N ALA A 64 16.55 3.83 -5.54
CA ALA A 64 17.18 2.69 -6.17
C ALA A 64 16.34 2.20 -7.34
N ASP A 65 16.99 1.96 -8.48
CA ASP A 65 16.39 1.26 -9.61
C ASP A 65 16.10 -0.21 -9.26
N VAL A 66 15.11 -0.76 -9.95
CA VAL A 66 14.78 -2.18 -9.87
C VAL A 66 15.74 -2.99 -10.74
N CYS A 67 16.44 -3.95 -10.14
CA CYS A 67 17.29 -4.92 -10.84
C CYS A 67 16.69 -6.33 -10.80
N LEU A 68 17.07 -7.18 -11.77
CA LEU A 68 16.66 -8.58 -11.81
C LEU A 68 17.01 -9.34 -10.52
N SER A 69 18.17 -9.03 -9.93
CA SER A 69 18.61 -9.63 -8.66
C SER A 69 17.69 -9.29 -7.48
N ASN A 70 16.79 -8.31 -7.60
CA ASN A 70 15.82 -7.96 -6.57
C ASN A 70 14.56 -8.84 -6.59
N ALA A 71 14.31 -9.59 -7.68
CA ALA A 71 13.08 -10.38 -7.88
C ALA A 71 12.77 -11.36 -6.73
N ASN A 72 13.81 -11.88 -6.07
CA ASN A 72 13.65 -12.80 -4.95
C ASN A 72 13.19 -12.15 -3.64
N ARG A 73 13.23 -10.82 -3.53
CA ARG A 73 12.97 -10.13 -2.25
C ARG A 73 12.16 -8.85 -2.34
N GLN A 74 12.00 -8.23 -3.51
CA GLN A 74 11.26 -6.99 -3.68
C GLN A 74 9.99 -7.20 -4.49
N VAL A 75 8.83 -6.81 -3.95
CA VAL A 75 7.53 -7.14 -4.55
C VAL A 75 7.23 -6.40 -5.86
N HIS A 76 7.99 -5.35 -6.17
CA HIS A 76 7.85 -4.53 -7.39
C HIS A 76 8.89 -4.89 -8.46
N ALA A 77 9.74 -5.90 -8.22
CA ALA A 77 10.73 -6.38 -9.17
C ALA A 77 10.11 -7.34 -10.21
N LEU A 78 9.37 -6.76 -11.16
CA LEU A 78 8.67 -7.48 -12.23
C LEU A 78 9.39 -7.33 -13.57
N SER A 79 9.39 -8.39 -14.39
CA SER A 79 10.16 -8.48 -15.65
C SER A 79 9.84 -7.40 -16.70
N LYS A 80 8.70 -6.71 -16.58
CA LYS A 80 8.22 -5.69 -17.52
C LYS A 80 8.29 -4.25 -16.98
N GLN A 81 8.90 -4.01 -15.81
CA GLN A 81 8.85 -2.70 -15.15
C GLN A 81 10.23 -2.04 -15.02
N LYS A 82 10.49 -1.04 -15.86
CA LYS A 82 11.49 0.01 -15.58
C LYS A 82 10.73 1.12 -14.82
N ILE A 83 10.83 1.15 -13.50
CA ILE A 83 10.28 2.26 -12.69
C ILE A 83 11.46 3.11 -12.24
N SER A 84 11.66 4.27 -12.87
CA SER A 84 12.50 5.33 -12.33
C SER A 84 11.65 6.16 -11.36
N VAL A 85 11.97 6.12 -10.06
CA VAL A 85 11.29 6.96 -9.05
C VAL A 85 12.02 8.31 -9.01
N SER A 86 11.39 9.38 -9.49
CA SER A 86 11.94 10.73 -9.35
C SER A 86 11.72 11.25 -7.93
N ALA A 87 12.67 12.06 -7.45
CA ALA A 87 12.57 12.76 -6.18
C ALA A 87 11.36 13.72 -6.14
N PRO A 88 10.83 14.05 -4.94
CA PRO A 88 9.86 15.12 -4.80
C PRO A 88 10.53 16.47 -5.06
N GLY A 89 9.88 17.30 -5.90
CA GLY A 89 10.03 18.75 -5.85
C GLY A 89 9.06 19.36 -4.84
#